data_AF-A0A7S1VPL9-F1
#
_entry.id   AF-A0A7S1VPL9-F1
#
_cell.length_a   1.000
_cell.length_b   1.000
_cell.length_c   1.000
_cell.angle_alpha   90.00
_cell.angle_beta   90.00
_cell.angle_gamma   90.00
#
_symmetry.space_group_name_H-M   'P 1'
#
loop_
_entity.id
_entity.type
_entity.pdbx_description
1 polymer ?
#
loop_
_entity_poly.entity_id
_entity_poly.type
_entity_poly.pdbx_seq_one_letter_code
_entity_poly.pdbx_strand_id
1 'polypeptide(L)'
;FIEAALVENPVDAVQVEPDRIDALNQLLDEERETREQLANRLEQEKSSKRRRLWIGVAVALILVISIIVPISMVSRGNGTGPSPSPTPSPTSQQDAIWIDLIQSKMPSTLFDDPESPQRQALDWLSQDSFTLALSDDDHVIQRFALAVLFYATGGPIHWKPQNDGWLEPKDECEWGELEDLKCNNDSVVLDMGLRGDGLSGGLPKEIG
;
A
#
# COMPACT_ATOMS: atom_id res chain seq x y z
N PHE A 1 44.90 -64.54 -16.24
CA PHE A 1 43.91 -63.51 -16.61
C PHE A 1 42.97 -63.36 -15.43
N ILE A 2 42.92 -62.31 -14.62
CA ILE A 2 43.58 -60.99 -14.54
C ILE A 2 43.60 -60.68 -13.04
N GLU A 3 44.75 -60.32 -12.48
CA GLU A 3 44.89 -59.86 -11.08
C GLU A 3 44.61 -58.35 -11.05
N ALA A 4 43.59 -57.94 -10.30
CA ALA A 4 43.20 -56.53 -10.14
C ALA A 4 44.01 -55.90 -9.01
N ALA A 5 44.96 -55.03 -9.37
CA ALA A 5 45.72 -54.23 -8.42
C ALA A 5 44.87 -53.04 -7.92
N LEU A 6 44.52 -53.06 -6.63
CA LEU A 6 43.98 -51.91 -5.92
C LEU A 6 45.14 -50.95 -5.60
N VAL A 7 45.14 -49.80 -6.25
CA VAL A 7 46.06 -48.70 -5.94
C VAL A 7 45.44 -47.87 -4.83
N GLU A 8 45.86 -48.13 -3.59
CA GLU A 8 45.59 -47.24 -2.46
C GLU A 8 46.50 -46.01 -2.60
N ASN A 9 45.93 -44.87 -2.99
CA ASN A 9 46.64 -43.59 -2.91
C ASN A 9 46.70 -43.17 -1.44
N PRO A 10 47.90 -43.01 -0.83
CA PRO A 10 48.01 -42.41 0.48
C PRO A 10 47.62 -40.93 0.34
N VAL A 11 46.48 -40.56 0.93
CA VAL A 11 46.16 -39.16 1.16
C VAL A 11 47.14 -38.69 2.22
N ASP A 12 48.23 -38.07 1.77
CA ASP A 12 49.20 -37.43 2.66
C ASP A 12 48.44 -36.44 3.52
N ALA A 13 48.36 -36.75 4.82
CA ALA A 13 47.78 -35.87 5.81
C ALA A 13 48.64 -34.60 5.85
N VAL A 14 48.17 -33.55 5.18
CA VAL A 14 48.73 -32.21 5.28
C VAL A 14 48.69 -31.84 6.76
N GLN A 15 49.84 -31.89 7.43
CA GLN A 15 49.98 -31.43 8.80
C GLN A 15 49.79 -29.91 8.77
N VAL A 16 48.58 -29.47 9.08
CA VAL A 16 48.28 -28.06 9.25
C VAL A 16 49.03 -27.60 10.49
N GLU A 17 49.99 -26.69 10.31
CA GLU A 17 50.72 -26.06 11.40
C GLU A 17 49.71 -25.40 12.36
N PRO A 18 49.76 -25.71 13.67
CA PRO A 18 48.82 -25.18 14.66
C PRO A 18 48.79 -23.64 14.66
N ASP A 19 49.93 -23.00 14.43
CA ASP A 19 50.08 -21.55 14.35
C ASP A 19 49.22 -20.92 13.24
N ARG A 20 48.93 -21.67 12.16
CA ARG A 20 48.12 -21.20 11.05
C ARG A 20 46.63 -21.22 11.36
N ILE A 21 46.19 -22.11 12.26
CA ILE A 21 44.80 -22.18 12.73
C ILE A 21 44.51 -21.00 13.65
N ASP A 22 45.45 -20.67 14.54
CA ASP A 22 45.31 -19.53 15.45
C ASP A 22 45.23 -18.21 14.67
N ALA A 23 46.07 -18.04 13.65
CA ALA A 23 46.00 -16.89 12.76
C ALA A 23 44.65 -16.79 12.00
N LEU A 24 44.10 -17.92 11.57
CA LEU A 24 42.80 -17.94 10.87
C LEU A 24 41.64 -17.57 11.81
N ASN A 25 41.66 -18.07 13.05
CA ASN A 25 40.64 -17.74 14.04
C ASN A 25 40.68 -16.24 14.38
N GLN A 26 41.87 -15.66 14.54
CA GLN A 26 42.02 -14.22 14.75
C GLN A 26 41.41 -13.38 13.61
N LEU A 27 41.64 -13.77 12.35
CA LEU A 27 41.06 -13.06 11.21
C LEU A 27 39.54 -13.18 11.15
N LEU A 28 38.99 -14.34 11.49
CA LEU A 28 37.55 -14.55 11.54
C LEU A 28 36.89 -13.72 12.65
N ASP A 29 37.56 -13.59 13.80
CA ASP A 29 37.09 -12.76 14.90
C ASP A 29 37.11 -11.27 14.53
N GLU A 30 38.18 -10.79 13.89
CA GLU A 30 38.27 -9.41 13.40
C GLU A 30 37.17 -9.09 12.35
N GLU A 31 36.87 -10.04 11.46
CA GLU A 31 35.78 -9.88 10.48
C GLU A 31 34.41 -9.83 11.15
N ARG A 32 34.18 -10.65 12.19
CA ARG A 32 32.93 -10.62 12.98
C ARG A 32 32.75 -9.28 13.67
N GLU A 33 33.76 -8.81 14.38
CA GLU A 33 33.71 -7.51 15.06
C GLU A 33 33.43 -6.37 14.06
N THR A 34 34.09 -6.40 12.90
CA THR A 34 33.88 -5.38 11.85
C THR A 34 32.43 -5.40 11.33
N ARG A 35 31.87 -6.60 11.11
CA ARG A 35 30.47 -6.75 10.65
C ARG A 35 29.47 -6.24 11.70
N GLU A 36 29.70 -6.53 12.98
CA GLU A 36 28.86 -6.03 14.07
C GLU A 36 28.93 -4.50 14.20
N GLN A 37 30.12 -3.91 14.08
CA GLN A 37 30.28 -2.45 14.10
C GLN A 37 29.54 -1.77 12.93
N LEU A 38 29.59 -2.37 11.73
CA LEU A 38 28.87 -1.84 10.57
C LEU A 38 27.35 -1.89 10.78
N ALA A 39 26.84 -3.02 11.29
CA ALA A 39 25.41 -3.17 11.59
C ALA A 39 24.93 -2.11 12.59
N ASN A 40 25.66 -1.92 13.69
CA ASN A 40 25.34 -0.91 14.71
C ASN A 40 25.33 0.52 14.13
N ARG A 41 26.27 0.86 13.23
CA ARG A 41 26.29 2.17 12.56
C ARG A 41 25.05 2.37 11.67
N LEU A 42 24.64 1.35 10.93
CA LEU A 42 23.45 1.42 10.08
C LEU A 42 22.16 1.59 10.90
N GLU A 43 22.05 0.91 12.04
CA GLU A 43 20.91 1.07 12.96
C GLU A 43 20.88 2.46 13.60
N GLN A 44 22.04 2.98 14.00
CA GLN A 44 22.16 4.35 14.51
C GLN A 44 21.73 5.38 13.46
N GLU A 45 22.13 5.23 12.20
CA GLU A 45 21.68 6.11 11.12
C GLU A 45 20.16 6.06 10.96
N LYS A 46 19.56 4.86 10.90
CA LYS A 46 18.11 4.69 10.77
C LYS A 46 17.35 5.34 11.93
N SER A 47 17.82 5.15 13.17
CA SER A 47 17.20 5.76 14.36
C SER A 47 17.31 7.28 14.35
N SER A 48 18.43 7.85 13.87
CA SER A 48 18.62 9.29 13.79
C SER A 48 17.66 9.95 12.79
N LYS A 49 17.43 9.32 11.63
CA LYS A 49 16.49 9.81 10.61
C LYS A 49 15.05 9.75 11.12
N ARG A 50 14.65 8.64 11.76
CA ARG A 50 13.34 8.51 12.41
C ARG A 50 13.13 9.56 13.49
N ARG A 51 14.14 9.81 14.36
CA ARG A 51 14.04 10.83 15.41
C ARG A 51 13.87 12.24 14.83
N ARG A 52 14.62 12.59 13.78
CA ARG A 52 14.49 13.89 13.09
C ARG A 52 13.11 14.05 12.45
N LEU A 53 12.59 13.00 11.81
CA LEU A 53 11.24 12.99 11.23
C LEU A 53 10.16 13.23 12.31
N TRP A 54 10.21 12.49 13.43
CA TRP A 54 9.25 12.65 14.53
C TRP A 54 9.29 14.03 15.18
N ILE A 55 10.49 14.62 15.34
CA ILE A 55 10.62 16.01 15.82
C ILE A 55 9.95 16.98 14.84
N GLY A 56 10.17 16.82 13.53
CA GLY A 56 9.53 17.67 12.51
C GLY A 56 8.01 17.58 12.53
N VAL A 57 7.46 16.35 12.61
CA VAL A 57 6.02 16.11 12.72
C VAL A 57 5.43 16.76 13.97
N ALA A 58 6.08 16.60 15.14
CA ALA A 58 5.62 17.20 16.38
C ALA A 58 5.59 18.75 16.30
N VAL A 59 6.62 19.37 15.71
CA VAL A 59 6.66 20.82 15.50
C VAL A 59 5.55 21.27 14.55
N ALA A 60 5.32 20.56 13.45
CA ALA A 60 4.24 20.88 12.52
C ALA A 60 2.85 20.81 13.18
N LEU A 61 2.59 19.76 13.98
CA LEU A 61 1.34 19.64 14.74
C LEU A 61 1.14 20.79 15.73
N ILE A 62 2.20 21.19 16.45
CA ILE A 62 2.14 22.33 17.38
C ILE A 62 1.81 23.63 16.64
N LEU A 63 2.41 23.87 15.46
CA LEU A 63 2.11 25.04 14.63
C LEU A 63 0.66 25.05 14.14
N VAL A 64 0.15 23.91 13.67
CA VAL A 64 -1.26 23.79 13.22
C VAL A 64 -2.23 24.05 14.38
N ILE A 65 -2.00 23.45 15.55
CA ILE A 65 -2.84 23.67 16.73
C ILE A 65 -2.80 25.14 17.18
N SER A 66 -1.65 25.80 17.12
CA SER A 66 -1.51 27.22 17.49
C SER A 66 -2.31 28.17 16.60
N ILE A 67 -2.60 27.79 15.35
CA ILE A 67 -3.38 28.59 14.40
C ILE A 67 -4.89 28.33 14.57
N ILE A 68 -5.29 27.07 14.81
CA ILE A 68 -6.71 26.68 14.85
C ILE A 68 -7.41 27.18 16.12
N VAL A 69 -6.75 27.09 17.28
CA VAL A 69 -7.34 27.47 18.57
C VAL A 69 -7.78 28.95 18.64
N PRO A 70 -6.99 29.96 18.23
CA PRO A 70 -7.43 31.35 18.29
C PRO A 70 -8.59 31.67 17.32
N ILE A 71 -8.71 30.97 16.18
CA ILE A 71 -9.83 31.16 15.23
C ILE A 71 -11.15 30.74 15.88
N SER A 72 -11.14 29.66 16.68
CA SER A 72 -12.34 29.15 17.33
C SER A 72 -12.89 30.01 18.49
N MET A 73 -12.11 30.99 19.00
CA MET A 73 -12.55 31.90 20.06
C MET A 73 -13.14 33.23 19.56
N VAL A 74 -13.10 33.49 18.24
CA VAL A 74 -13.73 34.67 17.62
C VAL A 74 -14.98 34.24 16.85
N SER A 75 -16.06 33.95 17.57
CA SER A 75 -17.42 34.05 17.03
C SER A 75 -18.47 34.00 18.14
N ARG A 76 -18.72 35.16 18.75
CA ARG A 76 -20.04 35.54 19.27
C ARG A 76 -20.39 36.90 18.71
N GLY A 77 -21.16 36.90 17.63
CA GLY A 77 -21.67 38.10 16.96
C GLY A 77 -22.83 37.73 16.05
N ASN A 78 -24.04 37.98 16.57
CA ASN A 78 -25.37 37.88 15.96
C ASN A 78 -25.45 38.13 14.44
N GLY A 79 -26.18 37.26 13.73
CA GLY A 79 -26.64 37.50 12.37
C GLY A 79 -27.78 36.56 11.99
N THR A 80 -29.02 36.92 12.36
CA THR A 80 -30.25 36.33 11.83
C THR A 80 -30.43 36.76 10.38
N GLY A 81 -30.36 35.80 9.45
CA GLY A 81 -30.85 35.95 8.08
C GLY A 81 -31.28 34.57 7.56
N PRO A 82 -32.45 34.43 6.92
CA PRO A 82 -32.79 33.19 6.22
C PRO A 82 -31.87 33.06 5.00
N SER A 83 -30.84 32.23 5.12
CA SER A 83 -30.00 31.83 3.99
C SER A 83 -30.79 30.84 3.14
N PRO A 84 -30.94 31.06 1.82
CA PRO A 84 -31.58 30.09 0.95
C PRO A 84 -30.84 28.75 1.06
N SER A 85 -31.63 27.68 1.12
CA SER A 85 -31.22 26.28 1.17
C SER A 85 -29.99 26.01 0.31
N PRO A 86 -29.00 25.22 0.79
CA PRO A 86 -27.82 24.90 0.00
C PRO A 86 -28.24 24.24 -1.30
N THR A 87 -27.89 24.88 -2.42
CA THR A 87 -27.92 24.27 -3.74
C THR A 87 -27.11 22.97 -3.67
N PRO A 88 -27.67 21.80 -4.04
CA PRO A 88 -26.91 20.57 -4.08
C PRO A 88 -25.68 20.81 -4.95
N SER A 89 -24.51 20.59 -4.36
CA SER A 89 -23.23 20.66 -5.05
C SER A 89 -23.25 19.69 -6.24
N PRO A 90 -22.59 20.02 -7.37
CA PRO A 90 -22.60 19.19 -8.58
C PRO A 90 -22.14 17.74 -8.35
N THR A 91 -21.43 17.47 -7.26
CA THR A 91 -21.04 16.13 -6.77
C THR A 91 -22.23 15.16 -6.68
N SER A 92 -23.37 15.59 -6.12
CA SER A 92 -24.51 14.69 -5.89
C SER A 92 -25.17 14.14 -7.16
N GLN A 93 -25.05 14.81 -8.31
CA GLN A 93 -25.61 14.31 -9.57
C GLN A 93 -24.67 13.33 -10.27
N GLN A 94 -23.36 13.56 -10.15
CA GLN A 94 -22.35 12.70 -10.76
C GLN A 94 -22.28 11.35 -10.06
N ASP A 95 -22.31 11.34 -8.73
CA ASP A 95 -22.34 10.13 -7.92
C ASP A 95 -23.54 9.24 -8.30
N ALA A 96 -24.72 9.84 -8.48
CA ALA A 96 -25.93 9.12 -8.85
C ALA A 96 -25.84 8.43 -10.22
N ILE A 97 -25.15 9.04 -11.19
CA ILE A 97 -24.96 8.47 -12.53
C ILE A 97 -24.06 7.24 -12.47
N TRP A 98 -22.98 7.30 -11.69
CA TRP A 98 -22.05 6.16 -11.55
C TRP A 98 -22.69 4.99 -10.81
N ILE A 99 -23.45 5.27 -9.76
CA ILE A 99 -24.19 4.22 -9.06
C ILE A 99 -25.23 3.57 -9.99
N ASP A 100 -25.97 4.35 -10.77
CA ASP A 100 -26.93 3.82 -11.76
C ASP A 100 -26.23 2.97 -12.83
N LEU A 101 -25.07 3.42 -13.33
CA LEU A 101 -24.25 2.66 -14.27
C LEU A 101 -23.89 1.28 -13.70
N ILE A 102 -23.33 1.20 -12.50
CA ILE A 102 -22.94 -0.07 -11.88
C ILE A 102 -24.16 -0.97 -11.62
N GLN A 103 -25.25 -0.39 -11.09
CA GLN A 103 -26.48 -1.14 -10.83
C GLN A 103 -27.18 -1.60 -12.11
N SER A 104 -26.97 -0.94 -13.25
CA SER A 104 -27.49 -1.38 -14.54
C SER A 104 -26.76 -2.61 -15.10
N LYS A 105 -25.50 -2.81 -14.70
CA LYS A 105 -24.63 -3.89 -15.19
C LYS A 105 -24.67 -5.14 -14.30
N MET A 106 -25.09 -5.00 -13.04
CA MET A 106 -25.03 -6.06 -12.03
C MET A 106 -26.39 -6.34 -11.39
N PRO A 107 -26.68 -7.58 -10.96
CA PRO A 107 -27.93 -7.89 -10.29
C PRO A 107 -28.00 -7.14 -8.94
N SER A 108 -29.15 -6.53 -8.65
CA SER A 108 -29.34 -5.74 -7.41
C SER A 108 -29.06 -6.53 -6.13
N THR A 109 -29.30 -7.86 -6.16
CA THR A 109 -29.05 -8.77 -5.03
C THR A 109 -27.59 -8.83 -4.60
N LEU A 110 -26.66 -8.40 -5.47
CA LEU A 110 -25.24 -8.32 -5.17
C LEU A 110 -24.92 -7.27 -4.10
N PHE A 111 -25.82 -6.31 -3.88
CA PHE A 111 -25.64 -5.19 -2.96
C PHE A 111 -26.54 -5.26 -1.70
N ASP A 112 -27.23 -6.40 -1.50
CA ASP A 112 -28.16 -6.62 -0.39
C ASP A 112 -27.43 -6.78 0.95
N ASP A 113 -26.22 -7.35 0.92
CA ASP A 113 -25.40 -7.54 2.11
C ASP A 113 -24.52 -6.30 2.36
N PRO A 114 -24.73 -5.55 3.47
CA PRO A 114 -23.95 -4.36 3.80
C PRO A 114 -22.48 -4.65 4.10
N GLU A 115 -22.12 -5.89 4.45
CA GLU A 115 -20.74 -6.27 4.73
C GLU A 115 -20.04 -6.86 3.49
N SER A 116 -20.76 -7.01 2.37
CA SER A 116 -20.16 -7.54 1.13
C SER A 116 -19.12 -6.58 0.55
N PRO A 117 -18.05 -7.10 -0.09
CA PRO A 117 -17.08 -6.28 -0.81
C PRO A 117 -17.73 -5.41 -1.90
N GLN A 118 -18.75 -5.93 -2.58
CA GLN A 118 -19.49 -5.19 -3.60
C GLN A 118 -20.24 -4.00 -3.03
N ARG A 119 -20.86 -4.16 -1.86
CA ARG A 119 -21.54 -3.05 -1.21
C ARG A 119 -20.55 -2.01 -0.69
N GLN A 120 -19.44 -2.44 -0.09
CA GLN A 120 -18.38 -1.54 0.36
C GLN A 120 -17.75 -0.74 -0.80
N ALA A 121 -17.49 -1.40 -1.93
CA ALA A 121 -17.00 -0.74 -3.14
C ALA A 121 -18.00 0.27 -3.71
N LEU A 122 -19.30 -0.06 -3.72
CA LEU A 122 -20.35 0.84 -4.18
C LEU A 122 -20.47 2.08 -3.27
N ASP A 123 -20.43 1.86 -1.96
CA ASP A 123 -20.48 2.94 -0.97
C ASP A 123 -19.23 3.84 -1.07
N TRP A 124 -18.03 3.27 -1.28
CA TRP A 124 -16.82 4.04 -1.55
C TRP A 124 -16.94 4.86 -2.84
N LEU A 125 -17.40 4.25 -3.94
CA LEU A 125 -17.54 4.92 -5.24
C LEU A 125 -18.48 6.13 -5.16
N SER A 126 -19.52 6.06 -4.32
CA SER A 126 -20.45 7.19 -4.08
C SER A 126 -19.82 8.38 -3.36
N GLN A 127 -18.63 8.19 -2.76
CA GLN A 127 -17.88 9.20 -2.01
C GLN A 127 -16.55 9.54 -2.69
N ASP A 128 -16.24 8.88 -3.81
CA ASP A 128 -15.02 9.11 -4.55
C ASP A 128 -15.03 10.52 -5.14
N SER A 129 -14.04 11.32 -4.74
CA SER A 129 -13.90 12.71 -5.18
C SER A 129 -13.07 12.85 -6.45
N PHE A 130 -12.59 11.73 -7.02
CA PHE A 130 -11.92 11.76 -8.31
C PHE A 130 -12.88 12.26 -9.39
N THR A 131 -12.43 13.17 -10.24
CA THR A 131 -13.28 13.75 -11.28
C THR A 131 -13.08 12.99 -12.58
N LEU A 132 -13.95 12.01 -12.86
CA LEU A 132 -14.05 11.39 -14.18
C LEU A 132 -15.00 12.19 -15.08
N ALA A 133 -14.84 12.07 -16.40
CA ALA A 133 -15.85 12.56 -17.33
C ALA A 133 -17.13 11.71 -17.18
N LEU A 134 -18.30 12.31 -17.35
CA LEU A 134 -19.58 11.59 -17.30
C LEU A 134 -19.71 10.50 -18.37
N SER A 135 -18.90 10.57 -19.43
CA SER A 135 -18.87 9.58 -20.51
C SER A 135 -17.89 8.43 -20.26
N ASP A 136 -17.28 8.38 -19.08
CA ASP A 136 -16.14 7.52 -18.80
C ASP A 136 -16.54 6.21 -18.08
N ASP A 137 -17.47 5.48 -18.70
CA ASP A 137 -18.06 4.28 -18.12
C ASP A 137 -17.00 3.21 -17.79
N ASP A 138 -15.98 3.07 -18.65
CA ASP A 138 -14.93 2.06 -18.49
C ASP A 138 -14.09 2.31 -17.24
N HIS A 139 -13.72 3.57 -16.97
CA HIS A 139 -13.04 3.97 -15.75
C HIS A 139 -13.89 3.74 -14.50
N VAL A 140 -15.19 4.07 -14.53
CA VAL A 140 -16.09 3.83 -13.40
C VAL A 140 -16.21 2.34 -13.08
N ILE A 141 -16.35 1.50 -14.11
CA ILE A 141 -16.43 0.04 -13.96
C ILE A 141 -15.10 -0.53 -13.46
N GLN A 142 -13.97 -0.05 -13.99
CA GLN A 142 -12.64 -0.46 -13.58
C GLN A 142 -12.37 -0.13 -12.11
N ARG A 143 -12.62 1.12 -11.69
CA ARG A 143 -12.51 1.54 -10.28
C ARG A 143 -13.39 0.71 -9.37
N PHE A 144 -14.63 0.45 -9.76
CA PHE A 144 -15.52 -0.43 -8.99
C PHE A 144 -14.91 -1.83 -8.83
N ALA A 145 -14.47 -2.48 -9.91
CA ALA A 145 -13.89 -3.82 -9.86
C ALA A 145 -12.64 -3.89 -8.97
N LEU A 146 -11.76 -2.89 -9.08
CA LEU A 146 -10.56 -2.76 -8.24
C LEU A 146 -10.91 -2.54 -6.76
N ALA A 147 -11.94 -1.74 -6.47
CA ALA A 147 -12.41 -1.54 -5.10
C ALA A 147 -13.03 -2.80 -4.51
N VAL A 148 -13.79 -3.57 -5.30
CA VAL A 148 -14.31 -4.88 -4.87
C VAL A 148 -13.15 -5.81 -4.54
N LEU A 149 -12.10 -5.86 -5.37
CA LEU A 149 -10.90 -6.66 -5.09
C LEU A 149 -10.22 -6.25 -3.78
N PHE A 150 -10.02 -4.95 -3.59
CA PHE A 150 -9.43 -4.40 -2.37
C PHE A 150 -10.20 -4.87 -1.12
N TYR A 151 -11.52 -4.68 -1.08
CA TYR A 151 -12.33 -5.12 0.06
C TYR A 151 -12.39 -6.65 0.20
N ALA A 152 -12.55 -7.39 -0.90
CA ALA A 152 -12.69 -8.85 -0.90
C ALA A 152 -11.43 -9.58 -0.42
N THR A 153 -10.26 -8.95 -0.58
CA THR A 153 -8.96 -9.53 -0.22
C THR A 153 -8.38 -8.95 1.07
N GLY A 154 -9.23 -8.26 1.86
CA GLY A 154 -8.87 -7.77 3.17
C GLY A 154 -8.01 -6.50 3.15
N GLY A 155 -8.08 -5.73 2.06
CA GLY A 155 -7.43 -4.44 1.85
C GLY A 155 -7.25 -3.63 3.12
N PRO A 156 -8.35 -3.13 3.74
CA PRO A 156 -8.29 -2.20 4.87
C PRO A 156 -7.40 -2.63 6.05
N ILE A 157 -7.18 -3.93 6.24
CA ILE A 157 -6.47 -4.51 7.38
C ILE A 157 -5.13 -5.12 6.97
N HIS A 158 -5.07 -5.75 5.80
CA HIS A 158 -4.00 -6.69 5.46
C HIS A 158 -3.00 -6.13 4.46
N TRP A 159 -3.40 -5.21 3.58
CA TRP A 159 -2.52 -4.69 2.53
C TRP A 159 -1.46 -3.75 3.14
N LYS A 160 -0.19 -4.15 3.04
CA LYS A 160 0.94 -3.46 3.66
C LYS A 160 1.62 -2.54 2.64
N PRO A 161 2.21 -1.40 3.07
CA PRO A 161 2.45 -0.99 4.47
C PRO A 161 1.24 -0.37 5.18
N GLN A 162 0.23 0.09 4.44
CA GLN A 162 -1.03 0.69 4.94
C GLN A 162 -1.94 1.10 3.75
N ASN A 163 -2.24 0.19 2.83
CA ASN A 163 -3.06 0.51 1.63
C ASN A 163 -2.49 1.64 0.75
N ASP A 164 -1.17 1.90 0.80
CA ASP A 164 -0.56 3.10 0.22
C ASP A 164 -0.98 3.26 -1.25
N GLY A 165 -1.76 4.31 -1.53
CA GLY A 165 -2.20 4.67 -2.87
C GLY A 165 -3.51 4.07 -3.36
N TRP A 166 -4.11 3.10 -2.67
CA TRP A 166 -5.36 2.46 -3.11
C TRP A 166 -6.59 3.25 -2.70
N LEU A 167 -7.62 3.26 -3.56
CA LEU A 167 -8.88 3.98 -3.35
C LEU A 167 -8.71 5.50 -3.14
N GLU A 168 -7.61 6.06 -3.63
CA GLU A 168 -7.33 7.49 -3.58
C GLU A 168 -8.08 8.24 -4.70
N PRO A 169 -8.40 9.53 -4.50
CA PRO A 169 -9.10 10.35 -5.49
C PRO A 169 -8.15 10.82 -6.60
N LYS A 170 -7.52 9.87 -7.28
CA LYS A 170 -6.62 9.99 -8.44
C LYS A 170 -6.92 8.87 -9.43
N ASP A 171 -6.31 8.93 -10.61
CA ASP A 171 -6.44 7.88 -11.64
C ASP A 171 -6.04 6.54 -11.04
N GLU A 172 -6.85 5.51 -11.25
CA GLU A 172 -6.61 4.18 -10.70
C GLU A 172 -5.32 3.55 -11.21
N CYS A 173 -4.80 3.98 -12.36
CA CYS A 173 -3.48 3.59 -12.84
C CYS A 173 -2.34 4.11 -11.96
N GLU A 174 -2.61 5.07 -11.09
CA GLU A 174 -1.69 5.57 -10.08
C GLU A 174 -1.92 4.92 -8.71
N TRP A 175 -2.88 4.00 -8.57
CA TRP A 175 -3.11 3.29 -7.31
C TRP A 175 -2.00 2.28 -7.02
N GLY A 176 -1.72 2.09 -5.73
CA GLY A 176 -0.64 1.22 -5.26
C GLY A 176 0.75 1.80 -5.48
N GLU A 177 1.77 0.95 -5.38
CA GLU A 177 3.13 1.30 -5.76
C GLU A 177 3.30 1.18 -7.29
N LEU A 178 4.34 1.83 -7.85
CA LEU A 178 4.59 1.99 -9.29
C LEU A 178 4.59 0.69 -10.13
N GLU A 179 4.57 -0.49 -9.52
CA GLU A 179 4.58 -1.79 -10.19
C GLU A 179 3.29 -2.63 -9.99
N ASP A 180 2.34 -2.16 -9.17
CA ASP A 180 1.15 -2.94 -8.82
C ASP A 180 0.09 -2.91 -9.93
N LEU A 181 -0.03 -1.81 -10.66
CA LEU A 181 -0.96 -1.67 -11.78
C LEU A 181 -0.22 -1.23 -13.04
N LYS A 182 -0.41 -1.98 -14.12
CA LYS A 182 0.10 -1.59 -15.45
C LYS A 182 -1.08 -1.20 -16.31
N CYS A 183 -1.06 0.04 -16.78
CA CYS A 183 -2.07 0.56 -17.68
C CYS A 183 -1.56 0.76 -19.10
N ASN A 184 -2.48 0.79 -20.06
CA ASN A 184 -2.21 1.27 -21.41
C ASN A 184 -2.23 2.81 -21.47
N ASN A 185 -2.13 3.37 -22.69
CA ASN A 185 -2.14 4.82 -22.90
C ASN A 185 -3.51 5.49 -22.65
N ASP A 186 -4.57 4.69 -22.56
CA ASP A 186 -5.93 5.13 -22.32
C ASP A 186 -6.33 4.91 -20.85
N SER A 187 -5.34 4.75 -19.95
CA SER A 187 -5.54 4.47 -18.52
C SER A 187 -6.41 3.22 -18.22
N VAL A 188 -6.40 2.23 -19.12
CA VAL A 188 -7.02 0.91 -18.88
C VAL A 188 -5.99 -0.02 -18.26
N VAL A 189 -6.34 -0.60 -17.11
CA VAL A 189 -5.54 -1.60 -16.39
C VAL A 189 -5.46 -2.89 -17.20
N LEU A 190 -4.24 -3.31 -17.52
CA LEU A 190 -3.94 -4.51 -18.30
C LEU A 190 -3.35 -5.66 -17.46
N ASP A 191 -2.63 -5.32 -16.40
CA ASP A 191 -1.94 -6.26 -15.54
C ASP A 191 -1.89 -5.72 -14.11
N MET A 192 -1.99 -6.62 -13.14
CA MET A 192 -1.98 -6.29 -11.73
C MET A 192 -1.07 -7.25 -10.95
N GLY A 193 -0.11 -6.68 -10.24
CA GLY A 193 0.71 -7.39 -9.27
C GLY A 193 0.12 -7.26 -7.87
N LEU A 194 -0.21 -8.37 -7.23
CA LEU A 194 -0.66 -8.42 -5.83
C LEU A 194 0.42 -9.05 -4.93
N ARG A 195 1.64 -8.48 -4.94
CA ARG A 195 2.81 -9.11 -4.31
C ARG A 195 3.00 -8.63 -2.87
N GLY A 196 2.82 -9.55 -1.91
CA GLY A 196 3.29 -9.35 -0.53
C GLY A 196 2.30 -8.66 0.41
N ASP A 197 1.04 -8.52 -0.01
CA ASP A 197 0.00 -7.75 0.69
C ASP A 197 -0.76 -8.51 1.77
N GLY A 198 -0.29 -9.70 2.16
CA GLY A 198 -0.99 -10.51 3.16
C GLY A 198 -2.45 -10.80 2.78
N LEU A 199 -2.75 -10.88 1.47
CA LEU A 199 -4.11 -11.05 0.92
C LEU A 199 -4.86 -12.16 1.66
N SER A 200 -6.11 -11.87 2.01
CA SER A 200 -6.98 -12.81 2.71
C SER A 200 -8.38 -12.75 2.13
N GLY A 201 -9.01 -13.90 1.86
CA GLY A 201 -10.32 -13.95 1.23
C GLY A 201 -10.28 -14.59 -0.15
N GLY A 202 -11.24 -14.22 -1.01
CA GLY A 202 -11.40 -14.81 -2.34
C GLY A 202 -11.25 -13.76 -3.44
N LEU A 203 -10.84 -14.20 -4.64
CA LEU A 203 -10.83 -13.34 -5.81
C LEU A 203 -12.27 -13.08 -6.26
N PRO A 204 -12.68 -11.81 -6.40
CA PRO A 204 -14.01 -11.45 -6.89
C PRO A 204 -14.16 -11.79 -8.38
N LYS A 205 -15.39 -11.90 -8.87
CA LYS A 205 -15.70 -12.17 -10.29
C LYS A 205 -15.60 -10.90 -11.14
N GLU A 206 -15.59 -9.74 -10.49
CA GLU A 206 -15.60 -8.42 -11.11
C GLU A 206 -14.27 -8.09 -11.82
N ILE A 207 -13.20 -8.86 -11.56
CA ILE A 207 -11.88 -8.71 -12.21
C ILE A 207 -11.67 -9.58 -13.46
N GLY A 208 -12.68 -10.35 -13.91
CA GLY A 208 -12.58 -11.18 -15.14
C GLY A 208 -13.47 -12.41 -15.16
#